data_AF-A0A4R0R6S2-F1
#
_entry.id   AF-A0A4R0R6S2-F1
#
_cell.length_a   1.000
_cell.length_b   1.000
_cell.length_c   1.000
_cell.angle_alpha   90.00
_cell.angle_beta   90.00
_cell.angle_gamma   90.00
#
_symmetry.space_group_name_H-M   'P 1'
#
loop_
_entity.id
_entity.type
_entity.pdbx_description
1 polymer ?
#
loop_
_entity_poly.entity_id
_entity_poly.type
_entity_poly.pdbx_seq_one_letter_code
_entity_poly.pdbx_strand_id
1 'polypeptide(L)'
;MAQGNTKGLQKAKSSASARHASKAAAKPKKGQRYIAPKKAAAVKSSALHKELSAKIHKSIEAQVVSAASSGKLTIMKNVAAETTSDKDKTKPKKK
;
A
#
# COMPACT_ATOMS: atom_id res chain seq x y z
N MET A 1 68.43 15.08 -3.63
CA MET A 1 67.55 15.50 -4.74
C MET A 1 66.12 15.59 -4.21
N ALA A 2 65.50 16.75 -4.40
CA ALA A 2 64.30 17.19 -3.70
C ALA A 2 63.04 16.36 -4.04
N GLN A 3 62.27 16.08 -2.99
CA GLN A 3 60.95 15.47 -2.97
C GLN A 3 59.95 16.41 -3.65
N GLY A 4 59.80 16.27 -4.96
CA GLY A 4 58.80 16.99 -5.75
C GLY A 4 57.41 16.40 -5.53
N ASN A 5 56.72 16.80 -4.45
CA ASN A 5 55.27 16.66 -4.38
C ASN A 5 54.67 17.52 -5.50
N THR A 6 54.21 16.86 -6.55
CA THR A 6 53.57 17.48 -7.72
C THR A 6 52.31 18.23 -7.29
N LYS A 7 52.48 19.55 -7.12
CA LYS A 7 51.42 20.55 -7.04
C LYS A 7 50.65 20.53 -8.37
N GLY A 8 49.67 19.65 -8.47
CA GLY A 8 48.92 19.42 -9.71
C GLY A 8 48.27 18.05 -9.81
N LEU A 9 48.68 17.06 -9.01
CA LEU A 9 47.88 15.85 -8.84
C LEU A 9 46.72 16.19 -7.90
N GLN A 10 45.67 16.78 -8.49
CA GLN A 10 44.34 16.71 -7.92
C GLN A 10 44.10 15.22 -7.63
N LYS A 11 44.27 14.83 -6.36
CA LYS A 11 43.76 13.55 -5.84
C LYS A 11 42.38 13.42 -6.47
N ALA A 12 42.18 12.38 -7.27
CA ALA A 12 40.95 12.12 -8.00
C ALA A 12 39.73 12.22 -7.07
N LYS A 13 39.25 13.43 -6.90
CA LYS A 13 37.96 13.82 -6.35
C LYS A 13 37.24 14.22 -7.61
N SER A 14 36.61 13.30 -8.31
CA SER A 14 35.16 13.23 -8.19
C SER A 14 34.57 12.06 -9.00
N SER A 15 34.93 10.82 -8.73
CA SER A 15 34.11 9.70 -9.24
C SER A 15 34.20 8.41 -8.44
N ALA A 16 34.81 8.43 -7.26
CA ALA A 16 34.78 7.32 -6.31
C ALA A 16 33.37 7.19 -5.69
N SER A 17 32.47 6.68 -6.53
CA SER A 17 31.28 5.89 -6.25
C SER A 17 30.18 6.58 -5.45
N ALA A 18 29.33 7.31 -6.18
CA ALA A 18 27.97 7.62 -5.74
C ALA A 18 27.21 6.36 -5.26
N ARG A 19 27.55 5.17 -5.78
CA ARG A 19 27.04 3.87 -5.31
C ARG A 19 27.52 3.49 -3.91
N HIS A 20 28.76 3.81 -3.52
CA HIS A 20 29.25 3.58 -2.16
C HIS A 20 28.63 4.57 -1.17
N ALA A 21 28.45 5.83 -1.57
CA ALA A 21 27.75 6.83 -0.76
C ALA A 21 26.27 6.46 -0.53
N SER A 22 25.56 6.02 -1.56
CA SER A 22 24.16 5.58 -1.42
C SER A 22 24.01 4.31 -0.60
N LYS A 23 24.95 3.36 -0.70
CA LYS A 23 24.98 2.14 0.12
C LYS A 23 25.33 2.42 1.59
N ALA A 24 26.14 3.44 1.86
CA ALA A 24 26.42 3.90 3.22
C ALA A 24 25.23 4.64 3.85
N ALA A 25 24.54 5.49 3.08
CA ALA A 25 23.33 6.20 3.52
C ALA A 25 22.13 5.26 3.77
N ALA A 26 22.12 4.08 3.16
CA ALA A 26 21.11 3.06 3.40
C ALA A 26 21.31 2.28 4.72
N LYS A 27 22.48 2.35 5.34
CA LYS A 27 22.79 1.70 6.62
C LYS A 27 22.53 2.67 7.78
N PRO A 28 22.06 2.19 8.93
CA PRO A 28 21.95 3.05 10.10
C PRO A 28 23.35 3.43 10.59
N LYS A 29 23.49 4.63 11.15
CA LYS A 29 24.76 5.06 11.76
C LYS A 29 25.10 4.16 12.95
N LYS A 30 26.38 3.97 13.24
CA LYS A 30 26.85 3.18 14.40
C LYS A 30 26.10 3.64 15.67
N GLY A 31 25.40 2.71 16.32
CA GLY A 31 24.58 2.98 17.51
C GLY A 31 23.08 3.18 17.24
N GLN A 32 22.67 3.51 16.02
CA GLN A 32 21.26 3.50 15.64
C GLN A 32 20.86 2.10 15.18
N ARG A 33 19.85 1.51 15.83
CA ARG A 33 19.29 0.19 15.48
C ARG A 33 18.06 0.29 14.58
N TYR A 34 17.48 1.48 14.44
CA TYR A 34 16.24 1.72 13.70
C TYR A 34 16.47 2.67 12.53
N ILE A 35 15.90 2.34 11.38
CA ILE A 35 15.90 3.17 10.17
C ILE A 35 14.48 3.64 9.95
N ALA A 36 14.28 4.96 9.84
CA ALA A 36 12.96 5.51 9.55
C ALA A 36 12.46 5.04 8.17
N PRO A 37 11.14 4.88 7.97
CA PRO A 37 10.59 4.44 6.69
C PRO A 37 10.97 5.40 5.56
N LYS A 38 11.49 4.85 4.46
CA LYS A 38 11.89 5.63 3.28
C LYS A 38 10.74 6.42 2.64
N LYS A 39 9.50 5.94 2.82
CA LYS A 39 8.26 6.57 2.33
C LYS A 39 7.29 6.82 3.48
N ALA A 40 7.66 7.71 4.40
CA ALA A 40 6.87 7.99 5.61
C ALA A 40 5.40 8.35 5.31
N ALA A 41 5.14 9.14 4.27
CA ALA A 41 3.78 9.52 3.88
C ALA A 41 2.91 8.31 3.47
N ALA A 42 3.48 7.39 2.67
CA ALA A 42 2.78 6.17 2.25
C ALA A 42 2.52 5.21 3.43
N VAL A 43 3.45 5.15 4.39
CA VAL A 43 3.24 4.36 5.62
C VAL A 43 2.09 4.96 6.44
N LYS A 44 2.05 6.28 6.60
CA LYS A 44 0.95 6.97 7.30
C LYS A 44 -0.40 6.73 6.64
N SER A 45 -0.51 6.86 5.32
CA SER A 45 -1.77 6.61 4.61
C SER A 45 -2.22 5.15 4.75
N SER A 46 -1.29 4.20 4.66
CA SER A 46 -1.62 2.77 4.85
C SER A 46 -2.10 2.45 6.26
N ALA A 47 -1.52 3.10 7.29
CA ALA A 47 -1.93 2.93 8.67
C ALA A 47 -3.35 3.48 8.90
N LEU A 48 -3.64 4.69 8.40
CA LEU A 48 -4.97 5.29 8.45
C LEU A 48 -6.00 4.43 7.71
N HIS A 49 -5.66 3.93 6.52
CA HIS A 49 -6.56 3.05 5.77
C HIS A 49 -6.91 1.79 6.57
N LYS A 50 -5.92 1.13 7.19
CA LYS A 50 -6.15 -0.05 8.02
C LYS A 50 -7.07 0.25 9.20
N GLU A 51 -6.84 1.38 9.88
CA GLU A 51 -7.65 1.80 11.02
C GLU A 51 -9.10 2.07 10.60
N LEU A 52 -9.30 2.79 9.50
CA LEU A 52 -10.62 3.10 8.97
C LEU A 52 -11.34 1.84 8.48
N SER A 53 -10.67 0.94 7.76
CA SER A 53 -11.27 -0.34 7.33
C SER A 53 -11.75 -1.15 8.52
N ALA A 54 -10.95 -1.26 9.59
CA ALA A 54 -11.34 -1.98 10.80
C ALA A 54 -12.57 -1.36 11.48
N LYS A 55 -12.64 -0.02 11.56
CA LYS A 55 -13.79 0.69 12.12
C LYS A 55 -15.05 0.53 11.27
N ILE A 56 -14.91 0.61 9.95
CA ILE A 56 -16.03 0.42 9.00
C ILE A 56 -16.60 -0.99 9.13
N HIS A 57 -15.74 -2.02 9.11
CA HIS A 57 -16.20 -3.41 9.24
C HIS A 57 -16.94 -3.63 10.57
N LYS A 58 -16.37 -3.15 11.69
CA LYS A 58 -17.02 -3.24 13.00
C LYS A 58 -18.37 -2.52 13.05
N SER A 59 -18.48 -1.35 12.41
CA SER A 59 -19.74 -0.59 12.33
C SER A 59 -20.79 -1.31 11.49
N ILE A 60 -20.39 -1.86 10.34
CA ILE A 60 -21.27 -2.64 9.46
C ILE A 60 -21.77 -3.88 10.20
N GLU A 61 -20.89 -4.60 10.91
CA GLU A 61 -21.28 -5.75 11.72
C GLU A 61 -22.33 -5.37 12.77
N ALA A 62 -22.10 -4.27 13.51
CA ALA A 62 -23.07 -3.78 14.49
C ALA A 62 -24.42 -3.42 13.85
N GLN A 63 -24.41 -2.77 12.68
CA GLN A 63 -25.63 -2.43 11.94
C GLN A 63 -26.35 -3.68 11.44
N VAL A 64 -25.63 -4.68 10.93
CA VAL A 64 -26.18 -5.96 10.49
C VAL A 64 -26.78 -6.72 11.67
N VAL A 65 -26.12 -6.76 12.83
CA VAL A 65 -26.64 -7.37 14.05
C VAL A 65 -27.91 -6.67 14.52
N SER A 66 -27.94 -5.34 14.52
CA SER A 66 -29.13 -4.58 14.88
C SER A 66 -30.31 -4.84 13.94
N ALA A 67 -30.05 -4.96 12.64
CA ALA A 67 -31.06 -5.29 11.64
C ALA A 67 -31.51 -6.76 11.73
N ALA A 68 -30.61 -7.68 12.07
CA ALA A 68 -30.93 -9.09 12.32
C ALA A 68 -31.74 -9.26 13.62
N SER A 69 -31.49 -8.43 14.62
CA SER A 69 -32.21 -8.46 15.90
C SER A 69 -33.67 -8.03 15.77
N SER A 70 -34.02 -7.25 14.74
CA SER A 70 -35.40 -6.83 14.46
C SER A 70 -36.15 -7.74 13.48
N GLY A 71 -35.48 -8.70 12.82
CA GLY A 71 -36.12 -9.66 11.93
C GLY A 71 -35.19 -10.50 11.06
N LYS A 72 -35.74 -11.52 10.38
CA LYS A 72 -35.00 -12.47 9.52
C LYS A 72 -34.36 -11.75 8.32
N LEU A 73 -33.03 -11.60 8.32
CA LEU A 73 -32.29 -11.12 7.15
C LEU A 73 -32.32 -12.18 6.04
N THR A 74 -32.88 -11.82 4.89
CA THR A 74 -32.83 -12.63 3.67
C THR A 74 -31.42 -12.51 3.08
N ILE A 75 -30.66 -13.60 3.04
CA ILE A 75 -29.41 -13.68 2.27
C ILE A 75 -29.80 -13.59 0.79
N MET A 76 -29.74 -12.39 0.21
CA MET A 76 -29.86 -12.25 -1.24
C MET A 76 -28.63 -12.88 -1.87
N LYS A 77 -28.80 -14.11 -2.36
CA LYS A 77 -27.80 -14.83 -3.15
C LYS A 77 -27.45 -13.96 -4.36
N ASN A 78 -26.15 -13.77 -4.60
CA ASN A 78 -25.54 -12.87 -5.58
C ASN A 78 -26.47 -12.31 -6.68
N VAL A 79 -26.97 -11.09 -6.49
CA VAL A 79 -27.63 -10.31 -7.54
C VAL A 79 -26.66 -9.97 -8.71
N ALA A 80 -25.37 -10.26 -8.54
CA ALA A 80 -24.34 -10.16 -9.58
C ALA A 80 -24.28 -11.38 -10.51
N ALA A 81 -24.94 -12.51 -10.19
CA ALA A 81 -24.91 -13.71 -11.01
C ALA A 81 -26.08 -13.82 -12.01
N GLU A 82 -27.18 -13.10 -11.80
CA GLU A 82 -28.41 -13.28 -12.62
C GLU A 82 -28.63 -12.20 -13.69
N THR A 83 -27.85 -11.11 -13.71
CA THR A 83 -28.02 -10.06 -14.73
C THR A 83 -27.39 -10.38 -16.09
N THR A 84 -26.74 -11.55 -16.24
CA THR A 84 -26.08 -11.96 -17.49
C THR A 84 -26.74 -13.13 -18.23
N SER A 85 -27.82 -13.74 -17.72
CA SER A 85 -28.39 -14.97 -18.33
C SER A 85 -29.82 -14.89 -18.87
N ASP A 86 -30.62 -13.88 -18.52
CA ASP A 86 -32.06 -13.87 -18.84
C ASP A 86 -32.50 -12.74 -19.80
N LYS A 87 -31.72 -12.48 -20.85
CA LYS A 87 -32.14 -11.58 -21.94
C LYS A 87 -32.55 -12.25 -23.25
N ASP A 88 -32.55 -13.57 -23.36
CA ASP A 88 -32.69 -14.20 -24.69
C ASP A 88 -33.82 -15.20 -24.91
N LYS A 89 -34.73 -15.45 -23.95
CA LYS A 89 -35.86 -16.36 -24.22
C LYS A 89 -37.19 -15.88 -23.66
N THR A 90 -38.14 -15.76 -24.59
CA THR A 90 -39.61 -15.78 -24.44
C THR A 90 -40.36 -14.43 -24.43
N LYS A 91 -40.59 -13.91 -25.65
CA LYS A 91 -41.85 -13.21 -25.97
C LYS A 91 -42.95 -14.26 -26.21
N PRO A 92 -44.06 -14.32 -25.45
CA PRO A 92 -45.23 -15.06 -25.88
C PRO A 92 -46.11 -14.21 -26.81
N LYS A 93 -46.50 -14.82 -27.93
CA LYS A 93 -47.52 -14.34 -28.88
C LYS A 93 -48.89 -14.31 -28.19
N LYS A 94 -49.62 -13.21 -28.37
CA LYS A 94 -51.07 -13.13 -28.14
C LYS A 94 -51.80 -13.91 -29.25
N LYS A 95 -52.62 -14.89 -28.87
CA LYS A 95 -53.82 -15.32 -29.59
C LYS A 95 -54.91 -15.49 -28.56
#